data_AF-A0A4Q6B2R8-F1
#
_entry.id   AF-A0A4Q6B2R8-F1
#
_cell.length_a   1.000
_cell.length_b   1.000
_cell.length_c   1.000
_cell.angle_alpha   90.00
_cell.angle_beta   90.00
_cell.angle_gamma   90.00
#
_symmetry.space_group_name_H-M   'P 1'
#
loop_
_entity.id
_entity.type
_entity.pdbx_description
1 polymer ?
#
loop_
_entity_poly.entity_id
_entity_poly.type
_entity_poly.pdbx_seq_one_letter_code
_entity_poly.pdbx_strand_id
1 'polypeptide(L)'
;MWPSQYCWPEGFLRRWHEWAAYDRQVMVTPQMVQVYMSGAMNFVTNIHVGRAFKTDGPVPRLGEQVSRWYGETIGFWDGDVLITWTSNVQPWTSHTAFEHSGQMQSIEIYAPLRDATGRFTGLSHEAILYDTEAFVEPLRVVQRMDKRADFADADVSPIVFTECIQTIFPVEGTATPLTPGRVIEFEVPDMYGRPWAQMWEKYWERDMKKPDREDLFDFSEEKRR
;
A
#
# COMPACT_ATOMS: atom_id res chain seq x y z
N MET A 1 -13.49 -6.96 -5.47
CA MET A 1 -13.12 -8.06 -4.56
C MET A 1 -12.15 -7.51 -3.51
N TRP A 2 -12.35 -7.77 -2.21
CA TRP A 2 -11.46 -7.29 -1.14
C TRP A 2 -10.35 -8.32 -0.86
N PRO A 3 -9.04 -8.01 -0.98
CA PRO A 3 -7.97 -8.99 -0.75
C PRO A 3 -7.91 -9.57 0.66
N SER A 4 -8.06 -8.73 1.70
CA SER A 4 -7.89 -9.20 3.09
C SER A 4 -8.90 -10.25 3.52
N GLN A 5 -10.07 -10.33 2.89
CA GLN A 5 -11.05 -11.37 3.23
C GLN A 5 -10.50 -12.78 2.98
N TYR A 6 -9.50 -12.91 2.09
CA TYR A 6 -8.79 -14.16 1.78
C TYR A 6 -7.43 -14.27 2.47
N CYS A 7 -7.14 -13.40 3.43
CA CYS A 7 -5.81 -13.23 4.01
C CYS A 7 -4.73 -12.90 2.97
N TRP A 8 -5.10 -12.22 1.88
CA TRP A 8 -4.12 -11.70 0.94
C TRP A 8 -3.61 -10.34 1.40
N PRO A 9 -2.39 -9.95 1.00
CA PRO A 9 -1.85 -8.63 1.30
C PRO A 9 -2.82 -7.53 0.85
N GLU A 10 -2.95 -6.46 1.63
CA GLU A 10 -3.86 -5.37 1.29
C GLU A 10 -3.25 -4.34 0.34
N GLY A 11 -1.99 -4.51 -0.04
CA GLY A 11 -1.27 -3.62 -0.95
C GLY A 11 -0.81 -2.32 -0.30
N PHE A 12 0.10 -1.63 -0.99
CA PHE A 12 0.80 -0.45 -0.49
C PHE A 12 -0.11 0.72 -0.07
N LEU A 13 -1.15 0.99 -0.87
CA LEU A 13 -2.04 2.14 -0.67
C LEU A 13 -2.91 2.01 0.58
N ARG A 14 -3.00 0.80 1.16
CA ARG A 14 -3.75 0.56 2.38
C ARG A 14 -3.26 1.42 3.56
N ARG A 15 -1.98 1.82 3.56
CA ARG A 15 -1.34 2.65 4.61
C ARG A 15 -1.96 4.04 4.77
N TRP A 16 -2.74 4.51 3.80
CA TRP A 16 -3.43 5.80 3.84
C TRP A 16 -4.92 5.70 4.17
N HIS A 17 -5.47 4.50 4.32
CA HIS A 17 -6.89 4.35 4.64
C HIS A 17 -7.14 4.42 6.16
N GLU A 18 -8.06 5.27 6.58
CA GLU A 18 -8.35 5.54 8.00
C GLU A 18 -8.58 4.26 8.83
N TRP A 19 -9.39 3.31 8.34
CA TRP A 19 -9.71 2.08 9.06
C TRP A 19 -8.65 0.97 8.97
N ALA A 20 -7.55 1.19 8.24
CA ALA A 20 -6.40 0.27 8.26
C ALA A 20 -5.23 0.79 9.09
N ALA A 21 -5.19 2.11 9.25
CA ALA A 21 -4.01 2.86 9.61
C ALA A 21 -4.25 3.77 10.82
N TYR A 22 -5.30 3.50 11.61
CA TYR A 22 -5.79 4.37 12.66
C TYR A 22 -4.77 4.56 13.80
N ASP A 23 -3.99 3.52 14.11
CA ASP A 23 -2.87 3.59 15.06
C ASP A 23 -1.53 3.33 14.37
N ARG A 24 -0.54 4.15 14.74
CA ARG A 24 0.82 4.07 14.22
C ARG A 24 1.81 4.17 15.37
N GLN A 25 2.73 3.23 15.43
CA GLN A 25 3.89 3.27 16.29
C GLN A 25 5.10 3.64 15.45
N VAL A 26 5.82 4.69 15.86
CA VAL A 26 7.01 5.15 15.16
C VAL A 26 8.21 4.94 16.07
N MET A 27 9.18 4.16 15.59
CA MET A 27 10.45 3.95 16.26
C MET A 27 11.56 4.54 15.41
N VAL A 28 12.46 5.30 16.04
CA VAL A 28 13.54 6.01 15.36
C VAL A 28 14.87 5.57 15.93
N THR A 29 15.77 5.17 15.02
CA THR A 29 17.20 5.00 15.27
C THR A 29 17.97 5.85 14.26
N PRO A 30 19.28 6.09 14.45
CA PRO A 30 20.03 6.92 13.50
C PRO A 30 20.04 6.38 12.05
N GLN A 31 19.98 5.05 11.88
CA GLN A 31 20.06 4.40 10.56
C GLN A 31 18.71 3.87 10.05
N MET A 32 17.69 3.81 10.89
CA MET A 32 16.39 3.26 10.52
C MET A 32 15.25 3.94 11.27
N VAL A 33 14.22 4.34 10.53
CA VAL A 33 12.91 4.67 11.08
C VAL A 33 11.96 3.54 10.74
N GLN A 34 11.24 3.03 11.73
CA GLN A 34 10.18 2.04 11.53
C GLN A 34 8.83 2.67 11.82
N VAL A 35 7.90 2.52 10.88
CA VAL A 35 6.49 2.83 11.09
C VAL A 35 5.74 1.50 11.12
N TYR A 36 5.20 1.17 12.28
CA TYR A 36 4.41 -0.03 12.53
C TYR A 36 2.94 0.34 12.68
N MET A 37 2.08 -0.39 11.98
CA MET A 37 0.64 -0.14 11.95
C MET A 37 -0.05 -1.49 11.94
N SER A 38 -1.27 -1.56 12.47
CA SER A 38 -2.08 -2.78 12.45
C SER A 38 -3.52 -2.46 12.11
N GLY A 39 -4.13 -3.38 11.38
CA GLY A 39 -5.54 -3.38 11.02
C GLY A 39 -5.97 -4.82 10.78
N ALA A 40 -6.36 -5.16 9.55
CA ALA A 40 -6.65 -6.55 9.18
C ALA A 40 -5.39 -7.44 9.12
N MET A 41 -4.22 -6.82 8.90
CA MET A 41 -2.89 -7.41 8.99
C MET A 41 -1.93 -6.35 9.57
N ASN A 42 -0.68 -6.74 9.80
CA ASN A 42 0.36 -5.81 10.21
C ASN A 42 1.02 -5.15 8.99
N PHE A 43 1.25 -3.85 9.09
CA PHE A 43 1.99 -3.05 8.12
C PHE A 43 3.29 -2.58 8.76
N VAL A 44 4.42 -2.98 8.19
CA VAL A 44 5.75 -2.55 8.65
C VAL A 44 6.41 -1.79 7.51
N THR A 45 6.70 -0.51 7.73
CA THR A 45 7.55 0.27 6.81
C THR A 45 8.90 0.50 7.49
N ASN A 46 9.96 -0.10 6.95
CA ASN A 46 11.33 0.15 7.38
C ASN A 46 11.97 1.16 6.43
N ILE A 47 12.27 2.34 6.94
CA ILE A 47 12.89 3.45 6.23
C ILE A 47 14.38 3.41 6.53
N HIS A 48 15.19 3.04 5.53
CA HIS A 48 16.64 2.98 5.67
C HIS A 48 17.28 4.36 5.45
N VAL A 49 17.67 5.01 6.55
CA VAL A 49 18.21 6.37 6.51
C VAL A 49 19.62 6.37 5.93
N GLY A 50 19.88 7.27 4.97
CA GLY A 50 21.19 7.47 4.35
C GLY A 50 21.60 6.41 3.32
N ARG A 51 20.73 5.45 3.01
CA ARG A 51 20.96 4.50 1.90
C ARG A 51 20.56 5.12 0.56
N ALA A 52 21.11 4.58 -0.52
CA ALA A 52 20.77 4.92 -1.89
C ALA A 52 20.21 3.70 -2.63
N PHE A 53 19.23 3.92 -3.49
CA PHE A 53 18.73 2.88 -4.39
C PHE A 53 19.70 2.59 -5.52
N LYS A 54 19.68 1.34 -6.00
CA LYS A 54 20.18 0.95 -7.30
C LYS A 54 19.14 1.34 -8.35
N THR A 55 19.57 2.02 -9.42
CA THR A 55 18.70 2.56 -10.48
C THR A 55 18.93 1.89 -11.85
N ASP A 56 19.65 0.77 -11.85
CA ASP A 56 19.99 -0.06 -13.02
C ASP A 56 18.86 -1.00 -13.47
N GLY A 57 17.68 -0.92 -12.85
CA GLY A 57 16.52 -1.77 -13.13
C GLY A 57 15.30 -0.96 -13.58
N PRO A 58 14.15 -1.63 -13.80
CA PRO A 58 12.92 -0.98 -14.25
C PRO A 58 12.40 0.04 -13.23
N VAL A 59 12.64 -0.22 -11.94
CA VAL A 59 12.35 0.70 -10.84
C VAL A 59 13.52 0.74 -9.84
N PRO A 60 13.72 1.85 -9.13
CA PRO A 60 14.70 1.96 -8.05
C PRO A 60 14.44 0.97 -6.93
N ARG A 61 15.50 0.39 -6.36
CA ARG A 61 15.41 -0.69 -5.35
C ARG A 61 16.64 -0.79 -4.47
N LEU A 62 16.54 -1.43 -3.30
CA LEU A 62 17.68 -1.73 -2.43
C LEU A 62 18.27 -3.12 -2.69
N GLY A 63 17.38 -4.12 -2.84
CA GLY A 63 17.75 -5.52 -2.99
C GLY A 63 17.77 -6.01 -4.44
N GLU A 64 17.26 -7.22 -4.62
CA GLU A 64 17.05 -7.89 -5.90
C GLU A 64 15.92 -7.24 -6.71
N GLN A 65 15.88 -7.47 -8.02
CA GLN A 65 14.79 -7.05 -8.92
C GLN A 65 13.52 -7.89 -8.70
N VAL A 66 13.01 -7.88 -7.47
CA VAL A 66 11.78 -8.56 -7.04
C VAL A 66 10.97 -7.59 -6.21
N SER A 67 9.75 -7.31 -6.65
CA SER A 67 8.85 -6.38 -5.98
C SER A 67 8.47 -6.84 -4.58
N ARG A 68 8.20 -5.88 -3.70
CA ARG A 68 7.79 -6.11 -2.29
C ARG A 68 6.38 -5.58 -2.08
N TRP A 69 5.58 -6.28 -1.27
CA TRP A 69 4.19 -5.89 -0.97
C TRP A 69 4.01 -4.43 -0.54
N TYR A 70 4.97 -3.91 0.22
CA TYR A 70 4.99 -2.52 0.68
C TYR A 70 6.18 -1.70 0.13
N GLY A 71 6.89 -2.26 -0.86
CA GLY A 71 8.10 -1.65 -1.40
C GLY A 71 9.32 -1.71 -0.48
N GLU A 72 10.37 -1.02 -0.91
CA GLU A 72 11.59 -0.74 -0.17
C GLU A 72 11.69 0.77 0.01
N THR A 73 12.03 1.24 1.20
CA THR A 73 12.06 2.68 1.51
C THR A 73 13.43 3.14 1.99
N ILE A 74 13.93 4.22 1.39
CA ILE A 74 15.09 4.99 1.89
C ILE A 74 14.63 6.35 2.39
N GLY A 75 15.46 7.03 3.17
CA GLY A 75 15.16 8.40 3.58
C GLY A 75 16.38 9.17 4.04
N PHE A 76 16.19 10.46 4.25
CA PHE A 76 17.16 11.37 4.82
C PHE A 76 16.46 12.45 5.64
N TRP A 77 17.22 13.09 6.52
CA TRP A 77 16.73 14.18 7.36
C TRP A 77 17.08 15.52 6.73
N ASP A 78 16.11 16.43 6.69
CA ASP A 78 16.29 17.85 6.43
C ASP A 78 15.82 18.62 7.68
N GLY A 79 16.77 19.00 8.55
CA GLY A 79 16.45 19.50 9.88
C GLY A 79 15.69 18.46 10.71
N ASP A 80 14.49 18.80 11.18
CA ASP A 80 13.58 17.89 11.90
C ASP A 80 12.52 17.22 11.01
N VAL A 81 12.65 17.35 9.68
CA VAL A 81 11.77 16.73 8.69
C VAL A 81 12.42 15.46 8.12
N LEU A 82 11.69 14.35 8.12
CA LEU A 82 12.10 13.11 7.44
C LEU A 82 11.50 13.09 6.03
N ILE A 83 12.35 13.01 5.03
CA ILE A 83 11.96 12.84 3.63
C ILE A 83 12.31 11.41 3.21
N THR A 84 11.36 10.69 2.65
CA THR A 84 11.54 9.30 2.24
C THR A 84 11.20 9.10 0.77
N TRP A 85 11.76 8.03 0.21
CA TRP A 85 11.44 7.53 -1.12
C TRP A 85 11.19 6.04 -1.04
N THR A 86 9.97 5.61 -1.36
CA THR A 86 9.60 4.20 -1.51
C THR A 86 9.48 3.82 -2.97
N SER A 87 10.01 2.65 -3.33
CA SER A 87 9.97 2.10 -4.69
C SER A 87 9.94 0.56 -4.62
N ASN A 88 9.97 -0.11 -5.78
CA ASN A 88 9.96 -1.57 -5.92
C ASN A 88 8.71 -2.21 -5.26
N VAL A 89 7.56 -1.56 -5.44
CA VAL A 89 6.27 -1.95 -4.88
C VAL A 89 5.63 -3.04 -5.75
N GLN A 90 5.01 -4.04 -5.13
CA GLN A 90 4.25 -5.07 -5.83
C GLN A 90 2.98 -4.44 -6.43
N PRO A 91 2.75 -4.52 -7.76
CA PRO A 91 1.48 -4.14 -8.35
C PRO A 91 0.35 -4.92 -7.71
N TRP A 92 -0.71 -4.24 -7.29
CA TRP A 92 -1.76 -4.84 -6.49
C TRP A 92 -3.09 -4.07 -6.53
N THR A 93 -4.11 -4.60 -5.85
CA THR A 93 -5.35 -3.87 -5.55
C THR A 93 -5.49 -3.70 -4.05
N SER A 94 -6.07 -2.59 -3.59
CA SER A 94 -6.38 -2.42 -2.17
C SER A 94 -7.88 -2.31 -1.94
N HIS A 95 -8.32 -2.57 -0.71
CA HIS A 95 -9.66 -2.18 -0.31
C HIS A 95 -9.76 -0.65 -0.37
N THR A 96 -10.80 -0.12 -1.01
CA THR A 96 -11.12 1.33 -1.06
C THR A 96 -10.03 2.25 -1.64
N ALA A 97 -9.01 1.68 -2.30
CA ALA A 97 -8.07 2.43 -3.13
C ALA A 97 -8.09 1.86 -4.55
N PHE A 98 -7.67 2.67 -5.51
CA PHE A 98 -7.50 2.24 -6.89
C PHE A 98 -6.39 1.18 -7.00
N GLU A 99 -6.44 0.41 -8.08
CA GLU A 99 -5.36 -0.50 -8.46
C GLU A 99 -4.13 0.29 -8.90
N HIS A 100 -2.94 -0.22 -8.61
CA HIS A 100 -1.66 0.41 -8.96
C HIS A 100 -0.70 -0.57 -9.64
N SER A 101 0.20 -0.03 -10.46
CA SER A 101 1.17 -0.79 -11.24
C SER A 101 2.47 -1.05 -10.47
N GLY A 102 3.38 -1.77 -11.11
CA GLY A 102 4.74 -1.97 -10.61
C GLY A 102 5.61 -0.71 -10.69
N GLN A 103 5.13 0.36 -11.34
CA GLN A 103 5.78 1.68 -11.39
C GLN A 103 5.48 2.54 -10.15
N MET A 104 4.65 2.05 -9.23
CA MET A 104 4.29 2.76 -8.00
C MET A 104 5.53 3.15 -7.20
N GLN A 105 5.66 4.44 -6.93
CA GLN A 105 6.66 5.03 -6.05
C GLN A 105 6.00 6.09 -5.15
N SER A 106 6.53 6.31 -3.95
CA SER A 106 6.10 7.41 -3.08
C SER A 106 7.28 8.26 -2.64
N ILE A 107 7.07 9.58 -2.58
CA ILE A 107 7.86 10.48 -1.75
C ILE A 107 7.01 10.82 -0.55
N GLU A 108 7.48 10.52 0.66
CA GLU A 108 6.75 10.84 1.89
C GLU A 108 7.55 11.81 2.75
N ILE A 109 6.88 12.84 3.25
CA ILE A 109 7.45 13.93 4.04
C ILE A 109 6.75 13.93 5.39
N TYR A 110 7.53 13.67 6.44
CA TYR A 110 7.07 13.66 7.82
C TYR A 110 7.63 14.88 8.55
N ALA A 111 6.77 15.86 8.82
CA ALA A 111 7.15 17.09 9.52
C ALA A 111 6.51 17.16 10.91
N PRO A 112 7.21 17.65 11.95
CA PRO A 112 6.66 17.74 13.30
C PRO A 112 5.63 18.85 13.40
N LEU A 113 4.52 18.55 14.08
CA LEU A 113 3.51 19.52 14.47
C LEU A 113 3.77 19.94 15.90
N ARG A 114 3.80 21.26 16.14
CA ARG A 114 4.04 21.84 17.47
C ARG A 114 2.91 22.78 17.85
N ASP A 115 2.59 22.83 19.14
CA ASP A 115 1.66 23.84 19.67
C ASP A 115 2.35 25.20 19.84
N ALA A 116 1.60 26.20 20.33
CA ALA A 116 2.10 27.57 20.53
C ALA A 116 3.28 27.66 21.54
N THR A 117 3.51 26.63 22.36
CA THR A 117 4.63 26.56 23.30
C THR A 117 5.83 25.80 22.73
N GLY A 118 5.74 25.29 21.50
CA GLY A 118 6.79 24.52 20.83
C GLY A 118 6.79 23.02 21.16
N ARG A 119 5.82 22.57 21.96
CA ARG A 119 5.69 21.15 22.34
C ARG A 119 5.21 20.34 21.14
N PHE A 120 5.83 19.17 20.93
CA PHE A 120 5.44 18.23 19.89
C PHE A 120 4.03 17.66 20.14
N THR A 121 3.17 17.75 19.12
CA THR A 121 1.75 17.35 19.18
C THR A 121 1.40 16.29 18.15
N GLY A 122 2.31 15.91 17.26
CA GLY A 122 2.03 14.97 16.18
C GLY A 122 2.88 15.21 14.94
N LEU A 123 2.48 14.59 13.84
CA LEU A 123 3.15 14.69 12.54
C LEU A 123 2.18 15.20 11.47
N SER A 124 2.65 16.10 10.62
CA SER A 124 2.10 16.31 9.30
C SER A 124 2.75 15.29 8.38
N HIS A 125 1.95 14.44 7.74
CA HIS A 125 2.43 13.47 6.76
C HIS A 125 1.86 13.80 5.39
N GLU A 126 2.75 14.18 4.50
CA GLU A 126 2.46 14.39 3.09
C GLU A 126 3.07 13.26 2.27
N ALA A 127 2.27 12.68 1.38
CA ALA A 127 2.73 11.67 0.44
C ALA A 127 2.42 12.12 -0.99
N ILE A 128 3.40 12.01 -1.87
CA ILE A 128 3.27 12.23 -3.30
C ILE A 128 3.46 10.88 -3.97
N LEU A 129 2.41 10.38 -4.59
CA LEU A 129 2.37 9.06 -5.21
C LEU A 129 2.58 9.21 -6.72
N TYR A 130 3.52 8.44 -7.26
CA TYR A 130 3.83 8.37 -8.67
C TYR A 130 3.50 6.98 -9.19
N ASP A 131 2.80 6.91 -10.31
CA ASP A 131 2.55 5.69 -11.05
C ASP A 131 2.26 6.08 -12.49
N THR A 132 3.21 5.84 -13.40
CA THR A 132 3.11 6.31 -14.79
C THR A 132 2.15 5.48 -15.64
N GLU A 133 1.70 4.32 -15.14
CA GLU A 133 0.71 3.49 -15.82
C GLU A 133 -0.70 3.74 -15.29
N ALA A 134 -0.84 3.98 -13.99
CA ALA A 134 -2.14 4.18 -13.35
C ALA A 134 -2.56 5.66 -13.27
N PHE A 135 -1.62 6.62 -13.23
CA PHE A 135 -1.92 8.03 -13.04
C PHE A 135 -1.53 8.89 -14.24
N VAL A 136 -2.41 9.84 -14.57
CA VAL A 136 -2.10 10.93 -15.51
C VAL A 136 -1.16 11.95 -14.87
N GLU A 137 -1.28 12.16 -13.55
CA GLU A 137 -0.49 13.11 -12.77
C GLU A 137 -0.26 12.59 -11.34
N PRO A 138 0.82 13.00 -10.65
CA PRO A 138 1.09 12.52 -9.29
C PRO A 138 -0.04 12.86 -8.30
N LEU A 139 -0.41 11.89 -7.46
CA LEU A 139 -1.43 12.09 -6.44
C LEU A 139 -0.80 12.57 -5.13
N ARG A 140 -1.26 13.72 -4.62
CA ARG A 140 -0.85 14.26 -3.32
C ARG A 140 -1.86 13.92 -2.25
N VAL A 141 -1.41 13.23 -1.20
CA VAL A 141 -2.21 12.91 0.00
C VAL A 141 -1.61 13.61 1.20
N VAL A 142 -2.42 14.38 1.92
CA VAL A 142 -2.00 15.10 3.13
C VAL A 142 -2.85 14.62 4.30
N GLN A 143 -2.21 14.17 5.37
CA GLN A 143 -2.88 13.76 6.60
C GLN A 143 -2.15 14.30 7.83
N ARG A 144 -2.94 14.60 8.86
CA ARG A 144 -2.46 14.96 10.19
C ARG A 144 -2.52 13.73 11.08
N MET A 145 -1.43 13.46 11.79
CA MET A 145 -1.34 12.40 12.79
C MET A 145 -1.13 13.04 14.15
N ASP A 146 -2.15 13.03 15.00
CA ASP A 146 -2.00 13.55 16.37
C ASP A 146 -1.26 12.54 17.24
N LYS A 147 -0.30 13.03 18.04
CA LYS A 147 0.39 12.22 19.03
C LYS A 147 -0.63 11.82 20.10
N ARG A 148 -0.86 10.51 20.24
CA ARG A 148 -1.76 9.97 21.27
C ARG A 148 -1.06 9.83 22.62
N ALA A 149 0.12 9.21 22.63
CA ALA A 149 0.82 8.87 23.87
C ALA A 149 2.30 8.52 23.61
N ASP A 150 3.08 8.36 24.67
CA ASP A 150 4.42 7.78 24.66
C ASP A 150 4.37 6.26 24.96
N PHE A 151 5.39 5.52 24.53
CA PHE A 151 5.45 4.07 24.72
C PHE A 151 5.45 3.61 26.20
N ALA A 152 5.84 4.50 27.11
CA ALA A 152 5.93 4.21 28.54
C ALA A 152 4.65 4.58 29.31
N ASP A 153 3.66 5.18 28.65
CA ASP A 153 2.41 5.60 29.29
C ASP A 153 1.58 4.36 29.65
N ALA A 154 1.09 4.32 30.90
CA ALA A 154 0.48 3.13 31.49
C ALA A 154 -0.87 2.72 30.85
N ASP A 155 -1.54 3.66 30.19
CA ASP A 155 -2.83 3.50 29.51
C ASP A 155 -2.69 3.13 28.03
N VAL A 156 -1.47 3.06 27.49
CA VAL A 156 -1.23 2.69 26.10
C VAL A 156 -1.24 1.19 25.92
N SER A 157 -2.18 0.71 25.10
CA SER A 157 -2.16 -0.66 24.60
C SER A 157 -1.14 -0.79 23.46
N PRO A 158 -0.16 -1.70 23.54
CA PRO A 158 0.74 -1.98 22.44
C PRO A 158 -0.03 -2.47 21.22
N ILE A 159 0.41 -2.08 20.02
CA ILE A 159 -0.08 -2.72 18.80
C ILE A 159 0.34 -4.20 18.84
N VAL A 160 -0.64 -5.10 18.79
CA VAL A 160 -0.41 -6.54 18.74
C VAL A 160 -0.16 -7.00 17.32
N PHE A 161 0.57 -8.11 17.19
CA PHE A 161 0.72 -8.80 15.92
C PHE A 161 -0.61 -9.47 15.53
N THR A 162 -1.17 -9.06 14.39
CA THR A 162 -2.37 -9.66 13.79
C THR A 162 -1.99 -10.72 12.76
N GLU A 163 -2.28 -11.99 13.05
CA GLU A 163 -2.17 -13.11 12.11
C GLU A 163 -3.53 -13.36 11.44
N CYS A 164 -3.55 -13.53 10.11
CA CYS A 164 -4.79 -13.84 9.39
C CYS A 164 -4.90 -15.33 9.11
N ILE A 165 -5.95 -15.96 9.65
CA ILE A 165 -6.25 -17.38 9.39
C ILE A 165 -7.32 -17.47 8.31
N GLN A 166 -6.95 -17.99 7.14
CA GLN A 166 -7.84 -18.07 6.00
C GLN A 166 -8.99 -19.06 6.26
N THR A 167 -10.21 -18.52 6.33
CA THR A 167 -11.46 -19.31 6.45
C THR A 167 -12.43 -19.05 5.30
N ILE A 168 -12.15 -18.05 4.47
CA ILE A 168 -12.90 -17.69 3.28
C ILE A 168 -12.04 -17.99 2.06
N PHE A 169 -12.62 -18.68 1.07
CA PHE A 169 -11.96 -19.07 -0.16
C PHE A 169 -12.75 -18.55 -1.36
N PRO A 170 -12.09 -18.17 -2.46
CA PRO A 170 -12.76 -17.74 -3.69
C PRO A 170 -13.27 -18.95 -4.50
N VAL A 171 -14.18 -19.73 -3.92
CA VAL A 171 -14.79 -20.91 -4.58
C VAL A 171 -15.59 -20.41 -5.78
N GLU A 172 -15.17 -20.82 -6.98
CA GLU A 172 -15.74 -20.37 -8.25
C GLU A 172 -15.83 -18.84 -8.36
N GLY A 173 -14.82 -18.13 -7.85
CA GLY A 173 -14.76 -16.67 -7.88
C GLY A 173 -15.66 -15.98 -6.84
N THR A 174 -16.37 -16.74 -6.00
CA THR A 174 -17.24 -16.23 -4.94
C THR A 174 -16.59 -16.41 -3.56
N ALA A 175 -16.59 -15.35 -2.75
CA ALA A 175 -16.13 -15.40 -1.37
C ALA A 175 -16.99 -16.36 -0.54
N THR A 176 -16.47 -17.55 -0.25
CA THR A 176 -17.22 -18.62 0.41
C THR A 176 -16.57 -18.98 1.74
N PRO A 177 -17.24 -18.78 2.88
CA PRO A 177 -16.74 -19.23 4.18
C PRO A 177 -16.81 -20.76 4.27
N LEU A 178 -15.71 -21.39 4.70
CA LEU A 178 -15.62 -22.83 4.89
C LEU A 178 -15.49 -23.18 6.37
N THR A 179 -16.20 -24.22 6.78
CA THR A 179 -16.11 -24.76 8.14
C THR A 179 -14.92 -25.72 8.28
N PRO A 180 -14.35 -25.86 9.49
CA PRO A 180 -13.32 -26.87 9.75
C PRO A 180 -13.74 -28.27 9.28
N GLY A 181 -12.81 -29.00 8.66
CA GLY A 181 -13.03 -30.35 8.13
C GLY A 181 -13.63 -30.41 6.72
N ARG A 182 -14.02 -29.27 6.12
CA ARG A 182 -14.44 -29.23 4.72
C ARG A 182 -13.24 -29.40 3.79
N VAL A 183 -13.35 -30.33 2.84
CA VAL A 183 -12.39 -30.50 1.74
C VAL A 183 -12.98 -29.86 0.48
N ILE A 184 -12.16 -29.08 -0.23
CA ILE A 184 -12.49 -28.48 -1.52
C ILE A 184 -11.38 -28.76 -2.53
N GLU A 185 -11.72 -28.76 -3.81
CA GLU A 185 -10.71 -28.57 -4.87
C GLU A 185 -10.34 -27.09 -4.89
N PHE A 186 -9.04 -26.80 -4.80
CA PHE A 186 -8.54 -25.42 -4.71
C PHE A 186 -7.39 -25.18 -5.68
N GLU A 187 -7.62 -24.29 -6.62
CA GLU A 187 -6.59 -23.75 -7.51
C GLU A 187 -5.87 -22.61 -6.79
N VAL A 188 -4.56 -22.75 -6.61
CA VAL A 188 -3.75 -21.71 -5.97
C VAL A 188 -3.67 -20.49 -6.90
N PRO A 189 -4.12 -19.30 -6.47
CA PRO A 189 -4.03 -18.10 -7.29
C PRO A 189 -2.57 -17.66 -7.48
N ASP A 190 -2.26 -17.10 -8.64
CA ASP A 190 -0.99 -16.41 -8.88
C ASP A 190 -0.95 -15.10 -8.09
N MET A 191 -0.35 -15.15 -6.90
CA MET A 191 -0.24 -14.00 -6.01
C MET A 191 0.72 -12.92 -6.51
N TYR A 192 1.54 -13.17 -7.53
CA TYR A 192 2.42 -12.15 -8.10
C TYR A 192 1.81 -11.46 -9.32
N GLY A 193 0.76 -12.06 -9.88
CA GLY A 193 -0.06 -11.48 -10.93
C GLY A 193 -1.22 -10.64 -10.39
N ARG A 194 -2.37 -10.72 -11.08
CA ARG A 194 -3.61 -10.00 -10.73
C ARG A 194 -4.72 -11.01 -10.41
N PRO A 195 -4.66 -11.74 -9.29
CA PRO A 195 -5.57 -12.87 -9.04
C PRO A 195 -7.03 -12.43 -8.96
N TRP A 196 -7.33 -11.23 -8.44
CA TRP A 196 -8.69 -10.68 -8.46
C TRP A 196 -9.24 -10.56 -9.88
N ALA A 197 -8.43 -10.07 -10.82
CA ALA A 197 -8.82 -9.88 -12.21
C ALA A 197 -8.92 -11.22 -12.94
N GLN A 198 -7.96 -12.13 -12.74
CA GLN A 198 -7.98 -13.47 -13.34
C GLN A 198 -9.21 -14.28 -12.92
N MET A 199 -9.57 -14.26 -11.63
CA MET A 199 -10.79 -14.90 -11.16
C MET A 199 -12.04 -14.21 -11.72
N TRP A 200 -12.01 -12.88 -11.83
CA TRP A 200 -13.13 -12.12 -12.38
C TRP A 200 -13.39 -12.50 -13.84
N GLU A 201 -12.34 -12.47 -14.67
CA GLU A 201 -12.38 -12.88 -16.07
C GLU A 201 -12.88 -14.35 -16.20
N LYS A 202 -12.35 -15.26 -15.38
CA LYS A 202 -12.66 -16.70 -15.45
C LYS A 202 -14.11 -17.05 -15.07
N TYR A 203 -14.70 -16.39 -14.08
CA TYR A 203 -16.00 -16.79 -13.53
C TYR A 203 -17.14 -15.85 -13.88
N TRP A 204 -16.86 -14.57 -14.15
CA TRP A 204 -17.88 -13.54 -14.31
C TRP A 204 -17.92 -12.90 -15.71
N GLU A 205 -16.84 -13.01 -16.51
CA GLU A 205 -16.75 -12.39 -17.85
C GLU A 205 -16.73 -13.38 -19.03
N ARG A 206 -17.12 -14.65 -18.83
CA ARG A 206 -16.98 -15.73 -19.85
C ARG A 206 -17.57 -15.38 -21.22
N ASP A 207 -18.69 -14.67 -21.24
CA ASP A 207 -19.41 -14.28 -22.46
C ASP A 207 -19.28 -12.78 -22.77
N MET A 208 -18.45 -12.05 -22.01
CA MET A 208 -18.17 -10.65 -22.27
C MET A 208 -17.05 -10.53 -23.29
N LYS A 209 -17.22 -9.63 -24.25
CA LYS A 209 -16.14 -9.21 -25.14
C LYS A 209 -15.53 -7.93 -24.59
N LYS A 210 -14.21 -7.89 -24.52
CA LYS A 210 -13.51 -6.63 -24.28
C LYS A 210 -13.94 -5.66 -25.38
N PRO A 211 -14.32 -4.41 -25.04
CA PRO A 211 -14.64 -3.40 -26.04
C PRO A 211 -13.51 -3.30 -27.06
N ASP A 212 -13.86 -3.06 -28.32
CA ASP A 212 -12.86 -2.69 -29.31
C ASP A 212 -12.13 -1.45 -28.80
N ARG A 213 -10.80 -1.43 -28.90
CA ARG A 213 -9.98 -0.28 -28.50
C ARG A 213 -10.20 0.84 -29.50
N GLU A 214 -11.33 1.53 -29.42
CA GLU A 214 -11.38 2.94 -29.81
C GLU A 214 -10.62 3.67 -28.70
N ASP A 215 -9.52 4.31 -29.08
CA ASP A 215 -8.75 5.13 -28.15
C ASP A 215 -9.67 6.30 -27.72
N LEU A 216 -10.11 6.26 -26.46
CA LEU A 216 -10.96 7.29 -25.84
C LEU A 216 -10.31 8.68 -25.89
N PHE A 217 -9.01 8.75 -26.22
CA PHE A 217 -8.23 9.96 -26.41
C PHE A 217 -7.69 10.11 -27.84
N ASP A 218 -8.33 9.48 -28.83
CA ASP A 218 -8.07 9.76 -30.24
C ASP A 218 -8.72 11.10 -30.64
N PHE A 219 -7.97 12.18 -30.46
CA PHE A 219 -8.37 13.53 -30.88
C PHE A 219 -8.19 13.76 -32.39
N SER A 220 -7.83 12.74 -33.19
CA SER A 220 -7.70 12.91 -34.64
C SER A 220 -9.03 13.16 -35.35
N GLU A 221 -10.16 12.86 -34.69
CA GLU A 221 -11.52 13.09 -35.17
C GLU A 221 -12.07 14.51 -34.83
N GLU A 222 -11.33 15.37 -34.11
CA GLU A 222 -11.79 16.72 -33.78
C GLU A 222 -11.58 17.72 -34.94
N LYS A 223 -12.33 17.50 -36.02
CA LYS A 223 -12.65 18.52 -37.03
C LYS A 223 -14.16 18.55 -37.28
N ARG A 224 -14.93 19.07 -36.32
CA ARG A 224 -16.31 19.53 -36.60
C ARG A 224 -16.66 20.83 -35.86
N ARG A 225 -16.39 21.91 -36.59
CA ARG A 225 -17.04 23.25 -36.62
C ARG A 225 -17.11 24.07 -35.34
#